data_AF-A0ABD0VKM0-F1
#
_entry.id   AF-A0ABD0VKM0-F1
#
_cell.length_a   1.000
_cell.length_b   1.000
_cell.length_c   1.000
_cell.angle_alpha   90.00
_cell.angle_beta   90.00
_cell.angle_gamma   90.00
#
_symmetry.space_group_name_H-M   'P 1'
#
loop_
_entity.id
_entity.type
_entity.pdbx_description
1 polymer ?
#
loop_
_entity_poly.entity_id
_entity_poly.type
_entity_poly.pdbx_seq_one_letter_code
_entity_poly.pdbx_strand_id
1 'polypeptide(L)'
;MHLQMHNSCPFAALLQKRSKNTAQIQQKRSNPDASLRPVSELKNSPKIKTPHFSSPSCSSSPMPNPPRHGTPTSPLLLLFLPLLLLSSSTSAKVPPSETFSYSNSGEFGPYIAEYSATYRLLPIASSPFQLCFFNSTPSSFFLALRLGTPRSESIFRFVWTANPSRPVADNAVFSLLADGDLRLTDADGSLVFSSKTAGKGVKGLRLLPNSNIVLVDTRGSSLWQSFEHPADTLLVGQSLNVGKKLVSRLGGYSLAAESGGLALYMNKIAGGKPLLYSTGGGIMRIAGNGLKSVMFRADPQTNKENEIPYAYELGFKLEPNLGSLITGRPKYNGTVSFIRIEEDGNLIAYTFYSPVDYQAWEHVFVVFSGDIGWENHCRRPSKCGAMGICAQEMCVACPEPPGQLAGWSEQCAPPAAAQSMSCKKGMAAAAAAEYYKVVGVESFVNRYGKSVEGVDVGECRGRCDLECGCLGVLYWEKERKCWLAWVIGTLEKVGDESHVAWIKYYK
;
A
#
# COMPACT_ATOMS: atom_id res chain seq x y z
N MET A 1 7.65 35.64 52.92
CA MET A 1 8.24 36.45 51.84
C MET A 1 7.73 35.87 50.52
N HIS A 2 7.03 36.71 49.75
CA HIS A 2 6.25 36.40 48.55
C HIS A 2 7.09 35.99 47.33
N LEU A 3 6.53 35.14 46.47
CA LEU A 3 6.29 35.36 45.01
C LEU A 3 5.67 34.07 44.43
N GLN A 4 4.34 33.96 44.32
CA GLN A 4 3.51 34.26 43.12
C GLN A 4 4.04 33.70 41.78
N MET A 5 3.31 32.72 41.24
CA MET A 5 3.03 32.61 39.81
C MET A 5 1.55 32.26 39.61
N HIS A 6 0.90 33.00 38.72
CA HIS A 6 -0.52 32.94 38.38
C HIS A 6 -0.69 32.38 36.95
N ASN A 7 -1.80 31.66 36.75
CA ASN A 7 -2.56 31.43 35.50
C ASN A 7 -1.99 30.44 34.46
N SER A 8 -2.74 29.63 33.73
CA SER A 8 -4.17 29.23 33.67
C SER A 8 -4.25 28.10 32.63
N CYS A 9 -5.05 27.05 32.83
CA CYS A 9 -5.39 26.12 31.74
C CYS A 9 -6.84 25.59 31.89
N PRO A 10 -7.75 25.80 30.91
CA PRO A 10 -9.15 25.42 31.01
C PRO A 10 -9.36 24.04 30.35
N PHE A 11 -8.97 22.96 31.01
CA PHE A 11 -9.23 21.59 30.51
C PHE A 11 -9.99 20.69 31.49
N ALA A 12 -10.06 21.07 32.77
CA ALA A 12 -10.71 20.26 33.80
C ALA A 12 -12.24 20.38 33.84
N ALA A 13 -12.84 21.42 33.24
CA ALA A 13 -14.28 21.69 33.36
C ALA A 13 -15.17 20.94 32.36
N LEU A 14 -14.61 20.31 31.33
CA LEU A 14 -15.38 19.60 30.28
C LEU A 14 -15.63 18.11 30.59
N LEU A 15 -14.85 17.50 31.47
CA LEU A 15 -14.98 16.08 31.80
C LEU A 15 -16.09 15.78 32.82
N GLN A 16 -16.46 16.73 33.69
CA GLN A 16 -17.51 16.52 34.69
C GLN A 16 -18.94 16.64 34.15
N LYS A 17 -19.15 17.23 32.96
CA LYS A 17 -20.50 17.34 32.37
C LYS A 17 -20.93 16.13 31.52
N ARG A 18 -20.02 15.22 31.16
CA ARG A 18 -20.35 14.03 30.33
C ARG A 18 -20.72 12.77 31.13
N SER A 19 -20.47 12.73 32.43
CA SER A 19 -20.78 11.57 33.28
C SER A 19 -22.28 11.44 33.64
N LYS A 20 -23.10 12.48 33.47
CA LYS A 20 -24.52 12.46 33.91
C LYS A 20 -25.52 11.98 32.86
N ASN A 21 -25.15 11.82 31.59
CA ASN A 21 -26.09 11.40 30.53
C ASN A 21 -26.04 9.92 30.17
N THR A 22 -25.10 9.14 30.71
CA THR A 22 -24.93 7.71 30.38
C THR A 22 -25.64 6.76 31.37
N ALA A 23 -26.23 7.29 32.45
CA ALA A 23 -26.83 6.49 33.51
C ALA A 23 -28.34 6.22 33.35
N GLN A 24 -28.98 6.57 32.23
CA GLN A 24 -30.43 6.38 32.03
C GLN A 24 -30.84 5.43 30.88
N ILE A 25 -29.91 4.70 30.24
CA ILE A 25 -30.27 3.82 29.08
C ILE A 25 -29.74 2.38 29.26
N GLN A 26 -29.69 1.86 30.49
CA GLN A 26 -29.36 0.44 30.76
C GLN A 26 -30.24 -0.13 31.87
N GLN A 27 -31.56 -0.12 31.67
CA GLN A 27 -32.49 -0.85 32.52
C GLN A 27 -33.70 -1.37 31.72
N LYS A 28 -33.47 -2.36 30.84
CA LYS A 28 -34.51 -3.34 30.47
C LYS A 28 -33.93 -4.50 29.65
N ARG A 29 -33.94 -5.68 30.28
CA ARG A 29 -34.17 -7.04 29.74
C ARG A 29 -33.08 -8.04 30.14
N SER A 30 -33.35 -8.70 31.24
CA SER A 30 -32.82 -10.02 31.61
C SER A 30 -33.99 -10.99 31.67
N ASN A 31 -33.92 -12.11 30.95
CA ASN A 31 -34.55 -13.37 31.35
C ASN A 31 -33.85 -14.54 30.63
N PRO A 32 -33.32 -15.55 31.36
CA PRO A 32 -32.78 -16.78 30.76
C PRO A 32 -33.61 -18.02 31.14
N ASP A 33 -33.76 -18.95 30.20
CA ASP A 33 -34.03 -20.40 30.38
C ASP A 33 -34.20 -21.01 28.98
N ALA A 34 -33.97 -22.28 28.67
CA ALA A 34 -33.07 -23.34 29.15
C ALA A 34 -33.15 -24.48 28.11
N SER A 35 -32.16 -25.38 28.15
CA SER A 35 -32.24 -26.81 27.76
C SER A 35 -31.54 -27.27 26.47
N LEU A 36 -30.38 -27.89 26.70
CA LEU A 36 -29.69 -28.86 25.85
C LEU A 36 -30.28 -30.26 26.06
N ARG A 37 -30.41 -31.06 24.99
CA ARG A 37 -30.35 -32.54 25.05
C ARG A 37 -29.61 -33.12 23.84
N PRO A 38 -28.95 -34.30 23.98
CA PRO A 38 -27.99 -34.83 23.02
C PRO A 38 -28.59 -35.85 22.04
N VAL A 39 -27.87 -36.04 20.94
CA VAL A 39 -28.15 -36.95 19.82
C VAL A 39 -27.68 -38.36 20.14
N SER A 40 -28.54 -39.37 19.88
CA SER A 40 -28.21 -40.80 19.90
C SER A 40 -28.10 -41.36 18.49
N GLU A 41 -27.15 -42.28 18.33
CA GLU A 41 -26.73 -43.02 17.14
C GLU A 41 -27.85 -43.73 16.35
N LEU A 42 -27.67 -43.84 15.03
CA LEU A 42 -28.18 -44.97 14.24
C LEU A 42 -27.28 -45.25 13.04
N LYS A 43 -26.69 -46.45 13.06
CA LYS A 43 -25.99 -47.14 11.97
C LYS A 43 -26.96 -47.43 10.81
N ASN A 44 -26.49 -47.28 9.57
CA ASN A 44 -26.52 -48.33 8.54
C ASN A 44 -25.98 -47.81 7.19
N SER A 45 -24.98 -48.51 6.66
CA SER A 45 -24.60 -48.47 5.24
C SER A 45 -25.51 -49.40 4.41
N PRO A 46 -25.60 -49.17 3.09
CA PRO A 46 -25.04 -50.20 2.20
C PRO A 46 -24.23 -49.63 1.02
N LYS A 47 -23.22 -50.42 0.63
CA LYS A 47 -22.46 -50.32 -0.64
C LYS A 47 -23.39 -50.58 -1.83
N ILE A 48 -23.11 -50.00 -3.00
CA ILE A 48 -22.89 -50.72 -4.30
C ILE A 48 -22.84 -49.77 -5.53
N LYS A 49 -21.83 -50.04 -6.37
CA LYS A 49 -21.62 -49.83 -7.83
C LYS A 49 -21.34 -48.44 -8.42
N THR A 50 -20.10 -48.33 -8.89
CA THR A 50 -19.56 -47.54 -10.00
C THR A 50 -20.27 -47.79 -11.33
N PRO A 51 -20.28 -46.77 -12.21
CA PRO A 51 -19.95 -47.00 -13.61
C PRO A 51 -18.89 -46.04 -14.15
N HIS A 52 -17.95 -46.61 -14.91
CA HIS A 52 -17.13 -45.92 -15.91
C HIS A 52 -18.02 -45.30 -16.98
N PHE A 53 -17.72 -44.09 -17.46
CA PHE A 53 -17.84 -43.76 -18.87
C PHE A 53 -16.90 -42.61 -19.28
N SER A 54 -16.54 -42.68 -20.55
CA SER A 54 -15.40 -42.13 -21.26
C SER A 54 -15.58 -40.69 -21.74
N SER A 55 -14.43 -40.03 -21.89
CA SER A 55 -14.20 -38.76 -22.58
C SER A 55 -14.47 -38.82 -24.09
N PRO A 56 -15.03 -37.76 -24.71
CA PRO A 56 -14.93 -37.55 -26.15
C PRO A 56 -13.91 -36.46 -26.50
N SER A 57 -13.05 -36.81 -27.45
CA SER A 57 -12.18 -35.93 -28.23
C SER A 57 -12.99 -35.21 -29.33
N CYS A 58 -12.77 -33.91 -29.50
CA CYS A 58 -13.31 -33.15 -30.63
C CYS A 58 -12.23 -33.02 -31.72
N SER A 59 -12.55 -33.51 -32.92
CA SER A 59 -11.78 -33.31 -34.15
C SER A 59 -12.33 -32.12 -34.95
N SER A 60 -11.41 -31.33 -35.47
CA SER A 60 -11.60 -30.16 -36.32
C SER A 60 -11.95 -30.55 -37.76
N SER A 61 -12.96 -29.89 -38.35
CA SER A 61 -13.23 -29.90 -39.80
C SER A 61 -13.25 -28.47 -40.33
N PRO A 62 -12.62 -28.15 -41.48
CA PRO A 62 -12.63 -26.81 -42.07
C PRO A 62 -13.79 -26.64 -43.08
N MET A 63 -14.37 -25.43 -43.11
CA MET A 63 -15.39 -25.01 -44.10
C MET A 63 -14.76 -24.56 -45.43
N PRO A 64 -15.44 -24.73 -46.58
CA PRO A 64 -15.00 -24.21 -47.88
C PRO A 64 -15.51 -22.79 -48.16
N ASN A 65 -14.70 -22.02 -48.90
CA ASN A 65 -14.98 -20.67 -49.42
C ASN A 65 -16.16 -20.64 -50.42
N PRO A 66 -16.91 -19.52 -50.51
CA PRO A 66 -17.89 -19.30 -51.57
C PRO A 66 -17.27 -18.63 -52.82
N PRO A 67 -17.90 -18.75 -54.01
CA PRO A 67 -17.36 -18.28 -55.28
C PRO A 67 -17.71 -16.81 -55.61
N ARG A 68 -16.87 -16.23 -56.46
CA ARG A 68 -17.03 -14.92 -57.12
C ARG A 68 -18.12 -14.97 -58.21
N HIS A 69 -19.03 -14.01 -58.16
CA HIS A 69 -19.79 -13.49 -59.32
C HIS A 69 -19.56 -11.96 -59.30
N GLY A 70 -19.26 -11.25 -60.39
CA GLY A 70 -19.85 -11.31 -61.71
C GLY A 70 -20.57 -9.97 -61.94
N THR A 71 -19.83 -8.96 -62.42
CA THR A 71 -20.35 -7.63 -62.78
C THR A 71 -21.25 -7.69 -64.01
N PRO A 72 -22.29 -6.83 -64.08
CA PRO A 72 -22.41 -6.01 -65.27
C PRO A 72 -22.80 -4.56 -64.99
N THR A 73 -22.34 -3.72 -65.91
CA THR A 73 -22.55 -2.29 -66.08
C THR A 73 -23.93 -1.96 -66.67
N SER A 74 -24.63 -0.95 -66.16
CA SER A 74 -25.33 0.08 -66.97
C SER A 74 -25.80 1.24 -66.10
N PRO A 75 -25.87 2.49 -66.62
CA PRO A 75 -26.01 3.72 -65.83
C PRO A 75 -27.46 4.21 -65.77
N LEU A 76 -27.86 4.95 -64.72
CA LEU A 76 -28.80 6.07 -64.84
C LEU A 76 -28.95 6.83 -63.51
N LEU A 77 -28.99 8.16 -63.62
CA LEU A 77 -29.58 9.14 -62.69
C LEU A 77 -28.85 9.47 -61.36
N LEU A 78 -27.89 10.39 -61.43
CA LEU A 78 -27.44 11.22 -60.30
C LEU A 78 -28.43 12.36 -60.06
N LEU A 79 -29.38 12.16 -59.15
CA LEU A 79 -30.08 13.25 -58.44
C LEU A 79 -29.17 13.71 -57.30
N PHE A 80 -28.49 14.86 -57.48
CA PHE A 80 -27.74 15.53 -56.42
C PHE A 80 -28.73 16.13 -55.39
N LEU A 81 -29.06 15.37 -54.35
CA LEU A 81 -29.51 15.92 -53.07
C LEU A 81 -28.25 16.25 -52.26
N PRO A 82 -28.02 17.49 -51.78
CA PRO A 82 -27.02 17.71 -50.77
C PRO A 82 -27.61 17.15 -49.46
N LEU A 83 -27.29 15.89 -49.14
CA LEU A 83 -27.41 15.40 -47.78
C LEU A 83 -26.36 16.18 -46.98
N LEU A 84 -26.78 17.31 -46.41
CA LEU A 84 -26.11 17.95 -45.29
C LEU A 84 -26.08 16.93 -44.15
N LEU A 85 -25.10 16.04 -44.19
CA LEU A 85 -24.59 15.36 -43.01
C LEU A 85 -24.02 16.45 -42.11
N LEU A 86 -24.90 17.14 -41.37
CA LEU A 86 -24.51 17.64 -40.07
C LEU A 86 -24.15 16.41 -39.27
N SER A 87 -22.88 16.01 -39.34
CA SER A 87 -22.24 15.32 -38.22
C SER A 87 -22.24 16.33 -37.07
N SER A 88 -23.41 16.52 -36.45
CA SER A 88 -23.50 17.10 -35.13
C SER A 88 -22.77 16.13 -34.22
N SER A 89 -21.47 16.38 -34.04
CA SER A 89 -20.70 15.87 -32.92
C SER A 89 -21.27 16.52 -31.67
N THR A 90 -22.46 16.06 -31.26
CA THR A 90 -22.99 16.34 -29.93
C THR A 90 -22.03 15.66 -28.97
N SER A 91 -21.05 16.44 -28.49
CA SER A 91 -20.19 16.01 -27.39
C SER A 91 -21.12 15.58 -26.27
N ALA A 92 -21.09 14.29 -25.94
CA ALA A 92 -21.99 13.73 -24.96
C ALA A 92 -21.72 14.41 -23.61
N LYS A 93 -22.61 15.31 -23.20
CA LYS A 93 -22.53 16.03 -21.94
C LYS A 93 -22.97 15.16 -20.77
N VAL A 94 -22.40 15.41 -19.61
CA VAL A 94 -22.89 14.87 -18.33
C VAL A 94 -24.22 15.55 -18.02
N PRO A 95 -25.27 14.81 -17.59
CA PRO A 95 -26.52 15.40 -17.14
C PRO A 95 -26.28 16.40 -16.00
N PRO A 96 -26.99 17.53 -15.93
CA PRO A 96 -26.81 18.51 -14.84
C PRO A 96 -26.98 17.91 -13.44
N SER A 97 -27.85 16.90 -13.28
CA SER A 97 -28.05 16.17 -12.02
C SER A 97 -26.87 15.31 -11.59
N GLU A 98 -25.95 15.01 -12.51
CA GLU A 98 -24.76 14.18 -12.29
C GLU A 98 -23.48 15.02 -12.19
N THR A 99 -23.54 16.31 -12.55
CA THR A 99 -22.44 17.26 -12.32
C THR A 99 -22.45 17.75 -10.87
N PHE A 100 -21.26 18.08 -10.35
CA PHE A 100 -21.12 18.65 -9.01
C PHE A 100 -19.87 19.52 -8.91
N SER A 101 -19.84 20.37 -7.88
CA SER A 101 -18.68 21.16 -7.50
C SER A 101 -18.66 21.29 -5.97
N TYR A 102 -17.65 20.69 -5.34
CA TYR A 102 -17.50 20.68 -3.89
C TYR A 102 -16.21 21.40 -3.49
N SER A 103 -16.35 22.43 -2.65
CA SER A 103 -15.24 23.19 -2.10
C SER A 103 -14.67 22.52 -0.85
N ASN A 104 -13.35 22.52 -0.70
CA ASN A 104 -12.63 22.20 0.51
C ASN A 104 -12.81 23.33 1.54
N SER A 105 -13.98 23.38 2.17
CA SER A 105 -14.35 24.42 3.13
C SER A 105 -15.30 23.86 4.19
N GLY A 106 -15.47 24.59 5.30
CA GLY A 106 -16.34 24.21 6.39
C GLY A 106 -15.62 23.50 7.54
N GLU A 107 -16.43 22.98 8.46
CA GLU A 107 -15.98 22.34 9.69
C GLU A 107 -15.25 21.02 9.43
N PHE A 108 -14.29 20.70 10.29
CA PHE A 108 -13.65 19.40 10.28
C PHE A 108 -14.58 18.32 10.83
N GLY A 109 -14.42 17.10 10.30
CA GLY A 109 -15.18 15.94 10.74
C GLY A 109 -14.84 15.53 12.18
N PRO A 110 -15.78 14.86 12.87
CA PRO A 110 -15.57 14.35 14.22
C PRO A 110 -14.67 13.10 14.24
N TYR A 111 -14.24 12.64 15.43
CA TYR A 111 -13.44 11.41 15.61
C TYR A 111 -12.03 11.45 15.02
N ILE A 112 -11.23 10.45 15.40
CA ILE A 112 -9.80 10.37 15.09
C ILE A 112 -9.63 9.76 13.69
N ALA A 113 -8.78 10.37 12.86
CA ALA A 113 -8.28 9.78 11.63
C ALA A 113 -6.81 9.40 11.78
N GLU A 114 -6.33 8.48 10.94
CA GLU A 114 -4.92 8.13 10.89
C GLU A 114 -4.04 9.36 10.58
N TYR A 115 -2.75 9.28 10.95
CA TYR A 115 -1.79 10.39 10.89
C TYR A 115 -2.18 11.61 11.74
N SER A 116 -3.09 11.44 12.70
CA SER A 116 -3.69 12.54 13.47
C SER A 116 -4.27 13.63 12.56
N ALA A 117 -4.77 13.23 11.39
CA ALA A 117 -5.24 14.15 10.38
C ALA A 117 -6.58 14.79 10.76
N THR A 118 -6.75 16.05 10.40
CA THR A 118 -8.07 16.67 10.28
C THR A 118 -8.62 16.43 8.88
N TYR A 119 -9.95 16.40 8.72
CA TYR A 119 -10.56 16.09 7.45
C TYR A 119 -11.93 16.74 7.27
N ARG A 120 -12.38 16.94 6.02
CA ARG A 120 -13.68 17.48 5.64
C ARG A 120 -14.39 16.50 4.69
N LEU A 121 -15.58 16.06 5.06
CA LEU A 121 -16.33 15.07 4.29
C LEU A 121 -16.98 15.66 3.06
N LEU A 122 -17.00 14.89 1.97
CA LEU A 122 -17.75 15.17 0.76
C LEU A 122 -19.00 14.26 0.70
N PRO A 123 -20.07 14.69 0.03
CA PRO A 123 -21.35 13.94 -0.04
C PRO A 123 -21.31 12.74 -1.01
N ILE A 124 -20.13 12.29 -1.43
CA ILE A 124 -19.94 11.10 -2.25
C ILE A 124 -19.52 9.95 -1.34
N ALA A 125 -20.44 9.01 -1.10
CA ALA A 125 -20.26 7.92 -0.15
C ALA A 125 -20.88 6.61 -0.65
N SER A 126 -20.30 5.49 -0.23
CA SER A 126 -20.83 4.14 -0.33
C SER A 126 -20.32 3.38 0.88
N SER A 127 -21.13 3.30 1.93
CA SER A 127 -20.70 2.81 3.25
C SER A 127 -19.97 1.47 3.14
N PRO A 128 -18.80 1.30 3.78
CA PRO A 128 -18.16 2.20 4.77
C PRO A 128 -17.20 3.24 4.18
N PHE A 129 -17.27 3.53 2.88
CA PHE A 129 -16.37 4.47 2.20
C PHE A 129 -17.02 5.84 1.98
N GLN A 130 -16.22 6.90 2.05
CA GLN A 130 -16.66 8.27 1.74
C GLN A 130 -15.50 9.13 1.27
N LEU A 131 -15.74 10.02 0.29
CA LEU A 131 -14.72 10.99 -0.14
C LEU A 131 -14.56 12.11 0.89
N CYS A 132 -13.34 12.62 1.02
CA CYS A 132 -13.00 13.71 1.93
C CYS A 132 -11.74 14.44 1.47
N PHE A 133 -11.57 15.66 1.97
CA PHE A 133 -10.26 16.30 2.04
C PHE A 133 -9.64 16.01 3.40
N PHE A 134 -8.36 15.65 3.47
CA PHE A 134 -7.65 15.48 4.74
C PHE A 134 -6.32 16.22 4.75
N ASN A 135 -5.85 16.62 5.92
CA ASN A 135 -4.55 17.26 6.09
C ASN A 135 -3.87 16.81 7.39
N SER A 136 -2.57 16.52 7.29
CA SER A 136 -1.66 16.32 8.43
C SER A 136 -0.81 17.56 8.72
N THR A 137 -0.83 18.53 7.80
CA THR A 137 -0.14 19.81 7.90
C THR A 137 -1.17 20.92 7.68
N PRO A 138 -1.20 21.99 8.49
CA PRO A 138 -2.15 23.07 8.31
C PRO A 138 -2.19 23.58 6.86
N SER A 139 -3.39 23.76 6.31
CA SER A 139 -3.64 24.27 4.95
C SER A 139 -3.04 23.47 3.79
N SER A 140 -2.62 22.22 4.02
CA SER A 140 -2.09 21.32 2.97
C SER A 140 -2.95 20.05 2.89
N PHE A 141 -3.94 20.06 2.00
CA PHE A 141 -4.97 19.03 1.89
C PHE A 141 -4.74 18.05 0.74
N PHE A 142 -5.25 16.85 0.94
CA PHE A 142 -5.32 15.79 -0.06
C PHE A 142 -6.75 15.31 -0.20
N LEU A 143 -7.22 15.14 -1.44
CA LEU A 143 -8.50 14.51 -1.73
C LEU A 143 -8.32 12.99 -1.63
N ALA A 144 -9.09 12.36 -0.76
CA ALA A 144 -8.96 10.94 -0.44
C ALA A 144 -10.31 10.23 -0.28
N LEU A 145 -10.25 8.91 -0.42
CA LEU A 145 -11.31 8.01 0.00
C LEU A 145 -11.02 7.54 1.43
N ARG A 146 -11.87 7.92 2.39
CA ARG A 146 -11.81 7.37 3.74
C ARG A 146 -12.58 6.05 3.83
N LEU A 147 -12.14 5.19 4.74
CA LEU A 147 -12.78 3.95 5.16
C LEU A 147 -13.08 4.03 6.65
N GLY A 148 -14.35 3.81 6.99
CA GLY A 148 -14.88 3.63 8.34
C GLY A 148 -16.27 4.26 8.50
N THR A 149 -16.99 3.86 9.53
CA THR A 149 -18.37 4.31 9.74
C THR A 149 -18.44 5.45 10.78
N PRO A 150 -19.30 6.47 10.60
CA PRO A 150 -19.46 7.52 11.62
C PRO A 150 -19.95 7.02 12.99
N ARG A 151 -20.50 5.79 13.04
CA ARG A 151 -20.91 5.13 14.29
C ARG A 151 -19.76 4.44 15.02
N SER A 152 -18.61 4.26 14.35
CA SER A 152 -17.44 3.65 14.96
C SER A 152 -16.53 4.75 15.51
N GLU A 153 -16.18 4.66 16.80
CA GLU A 153 -15.11 5.44 17.43
C GLU A 153 -13.71 4.94 17.01
N SER A 154 -13.64 3.99 16.06
CA SER A 154 -12.39 3.52 15.49
C SER A 154 -11.77 4.53 14.54
N ILE A 155 -10.44 4.53 14.46
CA ILE A 155 -9.65 5.42 13.60
C ILE A 155 -10.11 5.31 12.14
N PHE A 156 -10.37 6.43 11.47
CA PHE A 156 -10.60 6.42 10.01
C PHE A 156 -9.29 6.28 9.24
N ARG A 157 -9.33 5.52 8.14
CA ARG A 157 -8.17 5.31 7.27
C ARG A 157 -8.41 5.80 5.85
N PHE A 158 -7.42 6.42 5.23
CA PHE A 158 -7.45 6.93 3.87
C PHE A 158 -6.90 5.87 2.91
N VAL A 159 -7.78 5.19 2.18
CA VAL A 159 -7.42 4.02 1.36
C VAL A 159 -7.14 4.34 -0.10
N TRP A 160 -7.32 5.60 -0.51
CA TRP A 160 -6.96 6.10 -1.83
C TRP A 160 -6.78 7.61 -1.77
N THR A 161 -5.84 8.17 -2.55
CA THR A 161 -5.57 9.60 -2.62
C THR A 161 -5.42 10.04 -4.08
N ALA A 162 -6.11 11.09 -4.50
CA ALA A 162 -6.11 11.59 -5.87
C ALA A 162 -4.85 12.39 -6.22
N ASN A 163 -4.32 13.14 -5.25
CA ASN A 163 -3.24 14.12 -5.44
C ASN A 163 -2.02 13.88 -4.52
N PRO A 164 -1.46 12.66 -4.44
CA PRO A 164 -0.44 12.30 -3.45
C PRO A 164 0.87 13.11 -3.55
N SER A 165 1.13 13.74 -4.71
CA SER A 165 2.36 14.52 -4.94
C SER A 165 2.18 16.03 -4.82
N ARG A 166 0.93 16.52 -4.79
CA ARG A 166 0.64 17.95 -4.82
C ARG A 166 -0.57 18.25 -3.93
N PRO A 167 -0.37 18.64 -2.66
CA PRO A 167 -1.47 19.06 -1.81
C PRO A 167 -2.14 20.32 -2.36
N VAL A 168 -3.36 20.58 -1.90
CA VAL A 168 -4.18 21.76 -2.23
C VAL A 168 -4.50 22.57 -0.99
N ALA A 169 -4.82 23.85 -1.17
CA ALA A 169 -5.18 24.75 -0.09
C ALA A 169 -6.65 24.59 0.34
N ASP A 170 -7.03 25.35 1.38
CA ASP A 170 -8.43 25.65 1.67
C ASP A 170 -9.11 26.26 0.43
N ASN A 171 -10.40 25.96 0.23
CA ASN A 171 -11.21 26.36 -0.92
C ASN A 171 -10.83 25.75 -2.27
N ALA A 172 -9.94 24.75 -2.31
CA ALA A 172 -9.77 23.89 -3.48
C ALA A 172 -11.10 23.22 -3.87
N VAL A 173 -11.32 22.97 -5.16
CA VAL A 173 -12.61 22.52 -5.69
C VAL A 173 -12.48 21.16 -6.37
N PHE A 174 -13.28 20.19 -5.92
CA PHE A 174 -13.45 18.89 -6.57
C PHE A 174 -14.77 18.88 -7.35
N SER A 175 -14.71 18.63 -8.67
CA SER A 175 -15.87 18.79 -9.55
C SER A 175 -15.93 17.74 -10.66
N LEU A 176 -17.13 17.30 -11.00
CA LEU A 176 -17.41 16.63 -12.28
C LEU A 176 -18.09 17.64 -13.21
N LEU A 177 -17.39 17.99 -14.29
CA LEU A 177 -17.82 19.02 -15.23
C LEU A 177 -18.79 18.48 -16.29
N ALA A 178 -19.52 19.39 -16.95
CA ALA A 178 -20.48 19.04 -18.00
C ALA A 178 -19.84 18.38 -19.23
N ASP A 179 -18.55 18.61 -19.48
CA ASP A 179 -17.78 17.96 -20.54
C ASP A 179 -17.37 16.51 -20.19
N GLY A 180 -17.58 16.07 -18.95
CA GLY A 180 -17.23 14.72 -18.50
C GLY A 180 -15.89 14.62 -17.79
N ASP A 181 -15.17 15.71 -17.56
CA ASP A 181 -13.90 15.67 -16.84
C ASP A 181 -14.10 15.77 -15.32
N LEU A 182 -13.52 14.84 -14.57
CA LEU A 182 -13.44 14.87 -13.12
C LEU A 182 -12.15 15.58 -12.72
N ARG A 183 -12.26 16.71 -12.02
CA ARG A 183 -11.12 17.60 -11.72
C ARG A 183 -11.01 17.93 -10.24
N LEU A 184 -9.77 18.14 -9.81
CA LEU A 184 -9.42 18.88 -8.60
C LEU A 184 -8.64 20.12 -9.01
N THR A 185 -9.14 21.29 -8.67
CA THR A 185 -8.45 22.58 -8.85
C THR A 185 -8.12 23.19 -7.50
N ASP A 186 -6.95 23.80 -7.38
CA ASP A 186 -6.55 24.51 -6.17
C ASP A 186 -7.27 25.86 -6.04
N ALA A 187 -7.11 26.54 -4.90
CA ALA A 187 -7.77 27.81 -4.60
C ALA A 187 -7.43 28.95 -5.60
N ASP A 188 -6.24 28.88 -6.21
CA ASP A 188 -5.79 29.80 -7.26
C ASP A 188 -6.32 29.45 -8.67
N GLY A 189 -7.14 28.39 -8.78
CA GLY A 189 -7.68 27.88 -10.03
C GLY A 189 -6.75 26.93 -10.78
N SER A 190 -5.56 26.64 -10.25
CA SER A 190 -4.61 25.73 -10.91
C SER A 190 -5.13 24.29 -10.90
N LEU A 191 -4.98 23.60 -12.03
CA LEU A 191 -5.38 22.20 -12.16
C LEU A 191 -4.39 21.28 -11.43
N VAL A 192 -4.88 20.47 -10.49
CA VAL A 192 -4.06 19.53 -9.70
C VAL A 192 -4.28 18.09 -10.12
N PHE A 193 -5.53 17.70 -10.40
CA PHE A 193 -5.88 16.37 -10.90
C PHE A 193 -6.96 16.47 -11.97
N SER A 194 -6.90 15.60 -12.97
CA SER A 194 -7.92 15.42 -14.01
C SER A 194 -7.96 13.95 -14.42
N SER A 195 -9.17 13.39 -14.57
CA SER A 195 -9.40 12.05 -15.12
C SER A 195 -9.10 11.97 -16.62
N LYS A 196 -8.93 13.11 -17.30
CA LYS A 196 -8.73 13.23 -18.75
C LYS A 196 -9.86 12.55 -19.53
N THR A 197 -11.10 12.80 -19.10
CA THR A 197 -12.32 12.19 -19.68
C THR A 197 -13.23 13.19 -20.37
N ALA A 198 -12.81 14.45 -20.50
CA ALA A 198 -13.51 15.45 -21.31
C ALA A 198 -13.87 14.90 -22.70
N GLY A 199 -15.14 15.02 -23.09
CA GLY A 199 -15.67 14.58 -24.38
C GLY A 199 -15.78 13.06 -24.57
N LYS A 200 -15.39 12.24 -23.59
CA LYS A 200 -15.42 10.77 -23.71
C LYS A 200 -16.79 10.13 -23.43
N GLY A 201 -17.83 10.95 -23.24
CA GLY A 201 -19.20 10.48 -23.04
C GLY A 201 -19.52 10.00 -21.63
N VAL A 202 -18.84 10.55 -20.62
CA VAL A 202 -19.17 10.35 -19.20
C VAL A 202 -20.62 10.78 -18.93
N LYS A 203 -21.31 9.99 -18.11
CA LYS A 203 -22.69 10.23 -17.67
C LYS A 203 -22.85 10.35 -16.18
N GLY A 204 -21.83 10.00 -15.40
CA GLY A 204 -21.83 10.20 -13.96
C GLY A 204 -20.64 9.55 -13.30
N LEU A 205 -20.48 9.86 -12.01
CA LEU A 205 -19.52 9.23 -11.12
C LEU A 205 -20.25 8.24 -10.21
N ARG A 206 -19.66 7.08 -9.95
CA ARG A 206 -20.15 6.10 -8.97
C ARG A 206 -19.02 5.70 -8.04
N LEU A 207 -19.28 5.70 -6.74
CA LEU A 207 -18.43 5.02 -5.76
C LEU A 207 -19.04 3.65 -5.50
N LEU A 208 -18.36 2.61 -5.95
CA LEU A 208 -18.83 1.23 -5.85
C LEU A 208 -18.62 0.66 -4.43
N PRO A 209 -19.39 -0.35 -4.02
CA PRO A 209 -19.22 -0.99 -2.69
C PRO A 209 -17.84 -1.62 -2.47
N ASN A 210 -17.13 -1.95 -3.54
CA ASN A 210 -15.75 -2.44 -3.49
C ASN A 210 -14.72 -1.30 -3.46
N SER A 211 -15.11 -0.08 -3.10
CA SER A 211 -14.28 1.15 -3.01
C SER A 211 -13.77 1.75 -4.34
N ASN A 212 -14.11 1.15 -5.49
CA ASN A 212 -13.71 1.69 -6.78
C ASN A 212 -14.56 2.92 -7.14
N ILE A 213 -13.91 4.03 -7.51
CA ILE A 213 -14.55 5.23 -8.02
C ILE A 213 -14.50 5.14 -9.53
N VAL A 214 -15.65 5.09 -10.18
CA VAL A 214 -15.76 4.93 -11.64
C VAL A 214 -16.49 6.09 -12.28
N LEU A 215 -16.02 6.53 -13.45
CA LEU A 215 -16.78 7.37 -14.37
C LEU A 215 -17.41 6.47 -15.42
N VAL A 216 -18.72 6.54 -15.60
CA VAL A 216 -19.47 5.59 -16.45
C VAL A 216 -20.09 6.24 -17.67
N ASP A 217 -20.23 5.49 -18.76
CA ASP A 217 -21.01 5.87 -19.95
C ASP A 217 -22.52 5.56 -19.78
N THR A 218 -23.32 5.79 -20.83
CA THR A 218 -24.78 5.49 -20.82
C THR A 218 -25.11 4.02 -20.65
N ARG A 219 -24.16 3.12 -20.95
CA ARG A 219 -24.32 1.66 -20.82
C ARG A 219 -23.78 1.15 -19.48
N GLY A 220 -23.33 2.05 -18.59
CA GLY A 220 -22.69 1.69 -17.33
C GLY A 220 -21.25 1.18 -17.48
N SER A 221 -20.65 1.29 -18.67
CA SER A 221 -19.26 0.88 -18.89
C SER A 221 -18.32 1.91 -18.27
N SER A 222 -17.28 1.43 -17.58
CA SER A 222 -16.26 2.30 -16.97
C SER A 222 -15.39 2.96 -18.05
N LEU A 223 -15.29 4.29 -18.02
CA LEU A 223 -14.43 5.12 -18.86
C LEU A 223 -13.15 5.55 -18.13
N TRP A 224 -13.18 5.53 -16.80
CA TRP A 224 -12.07 5.82 -15.90
C TRP A 224 -12.37 5.19 -14.54
N GLN A 225 -11.34 4.72 -13.83
CA GLN A 225 -11.50 4.15 -12.50
C GLN A 225 -10.32 4.43 -11.57
N SER A 226 -10.60 4.66 -10.28
CA SER A 226 -9.55 4.91 -9.27
C SER A 226 -8.60 3.72 -9.10
N PHE A 227 -9.08 2.51 -9.36
CA PHE A 227 -8.29 1.28 -9.28
C PHE A 227 -7.08 1.23 -10.24
N GLU A 228 -7.10 2.01 -11.33
CA GLU A 228 -5.97 2.14 -12.25
C GLU A 228 -4.91 3.17 -11.79
N HIS A 229 -5.21 3.89 -10.71
CA HIS A 229 -4.39 4.94 -10.13
C HIS A 229 -4.14 4.69 -8.63
N PRO A 230 -3.47 3.58 -8.25
CA PRO A 230 -3.16 3.31 -6.85
C PRO A 230 -2.19 4.34 -6.27
N ALA A 231 -2.26 4.55 -4.95
CA ALA A 231 -1.34 5.37 -4.18
C ALA A 231 -0.37 4.48 -3.36
N ASP A 232 -0.59 4.38 -2.05
CA ASP A 232 0.14 3.49 -1.13
C ASP A 232 -0.60 2.16 -0.87
N THR A 233 -1.86 2.07 -1.30
CA THR A 233 -2.82 1.03 -0.92
C THR A 233 -3.32 0.26 -2.13
N LEU A 234 -3.52 -1.05 -1.97
CA LEU A 234 -4.22 -1.93 -2.91
C LEU A 234 -5.46 -2.52 -2.22
N LEU A 235 -6.63 -2.28 -2.80
CA LEU A 235 -7.94 -2.67 -2.26
C LEU A 235 -8.37 -4.06 -2.76
N VAL A 236 -9.30 -4.72 -2.06
CA VAL A 236 -9.84 -6.02 -2.51
C VAL A 236 -10.48 -5.87 -3.90
N GLY A 237 -10.07 -6.74 -4.82
CA GLY A 237 -10.48 -6.73 -6.22
C GLY A 237 -9.63 -5.81 -7.12
N GLN A 238 -8.70 -5.03 -6.56
CA GLN A 238 -7.79 -4.19 -7.33
C GLN A 238 -6.56 -4.99 -7.78
N SER A 239 -6.12 -4.78 -9.02
CA SER A 239 -4.91 -5.37 -9.58
C SER A 239 -3.78 -4.35 -9.72
N LEU A 240 -2.58 -4.76 -9.32
CA LEU A 240 -1.34 -4.05 -9.60
C LEU A 240 -0.63 -4.73 -10.76
N ASN A 241 -0.56 -4.03 -11.90
CA ASN A 241 0.12 -4.54 -13.10
C ASN A 241 1.64 -4.51 -12.94
N VAL A 242 2.33 -5.44 -13.59
CA VAL A 242 3.79 -5.42 -13.67
C VAL A 242 4.29 -4.09 -14.26
N GLY A 243 5.34 -3.54 -13.66
CA GLY A 243 5.86 -2.21 -13.95
C GLY A 243 5.17 -1.08 -13.20
N LYS A 244 4.12 -1.38 -12.40
CA LYS A 244 3.52 -0.44 -11.45
C LYS A 244 4.01 -0.70 -10.03
N LYS A 245 3.84 0.30 -9.18
CA LYS A 245 4.19 0.23 -7.76
C LYS A 245 3.20 1.01 -6.90
N LEU A 246 3.04 0.57 -5.67
CA LEU A 246 2.50 1.38 -4.58
C LEU A 246 3.65 2.16 -3.96
N VAL A 247 3.43 3.41 -3.57
CA VAL A 247 4.44 4.27 -2.96
C VAL A 247 3.91 4.75 -1.61
N SER A 248 4.66 4.54 -0.53
CA SER A 248 4.23 4.97 0.81
C SER A 248 3.98 6.48 0.84
N ARG A 249 3.15 6.95 1.77
CA ARG A 249 2.68 8.35 1.84
C ARG A 249 3.80 9.39 1.76
N LEU A 250 4.92 9.17 2.46
CA LEU A 250 6.08 10.06 2.45
C LEU A 250 7.09 9.78 1.33
N GLY A 251 6.80 8.81 0.46
CA GLY A 251 7.62 8.43 -0.70
C GLY A 251 8.91 7.67 -0.37
N GLY A 252 9.13 7.31 0.90
CA GLY A 252 10.35 6.62 1.33
C GLY A 252 10.44 5.18 0.84
N TYR A 253 9.30 4.51 0.66
CA TYR A 253 9.21 3.08 0.36
C TYR A 253 8.21 2.78 -0.74
N SER A 254 8.34 1.62 -1.38
CA SER A 254 7.39 1.16 -2.37
C SER A 254 7.31 -0.36 -2.47
N LEU A 255 6.10 -0.86 -2.79
CA LEU A 255 5.86 -2.22 -3.26
C LEU A 255 5.76 -2.20 -4.78
N ALA A 256 6.66 -2.89 -5.47
CA ALA A 256 6.67 -2.98 -6.93
C ALA A 256 6.20 -4.37 -7.41
N ALA A 257 5.42 -4.39 -8.49
CA ALA A 257 5.13 -5.60 -9.25
C ALA A 257 6.12 -5.75 -10.40
N GLU A 258 6.85 -6.85 -10.41
CA GLU A 258 7.90 -7.18 -11.38
C GLU A 258 7.55 -8.49 -12.09
N SER A 259 8.19 -8.78 -13.23
CA SER A 259 7.94 -10.02 -13.98
C SER A 259 8.18 -11.30 -13.16
N GLY A 260 9.06 -11.22 -12.15
CA GLY A 260 9.44 -12.31 -11.25
C GLY A 260 8.79 -12.26 -9.86
N GLY A 261 7.78 -11.41 -9.63
CA GLY A 261 7.07 -11.34 -8.35
C GLY A 261 6.86 -9.92 -7.81
N LEU A 262 6.57 -9.84 -6.50
CA LEU A 262 6.53 -8.57 -5.76
C LEU A 262 7.85 -8.33 -5.05
N ALA A 263 8.19 -7.04 -4.89
CA ALA A 263 9.43 -6.61 -4.25
C ALA A 263 9.25 -5.29 -3.49
N LEU A 264 9.92 -5.18 -2.35
CA LEU A 264 9.90 -3.98 -1.51
C LEU A 264 11.19 -3.17 -1.69
N TYR A 265 11.02 -1.87 -1.96
CA TYR A 265 12.10 -0.94 -2.30
C TYR A 265 12.13 0.28 -1.39
N MET A 266 13.32 0.70 -1.02
CA MET A 266 13.59 1.99 -0.41
C MET A 266 13.97 2.98 -1.52
N ASN A 267 13.27 4.12 -1.62
CA ASN A 267 13.33 5.03 -2.77
C ASN A 267 14.29 6.22 -2.58
N LYS A 268 14.38 6.78 -1.37
CA LYS A 268 15.11 8.02 -1.08
C LYS A 268 16.51 7.73 -0.54
N ILE A 269 17.45 7.39 -1.44
CA ILE A 269 18.80 6.95 -1.07
C ILE A 269 19.87 7.83 -1.73
N ALA A 270 20.92 8.16 -0.98
CA ALA A 270 22.13 8.80 -1.52
C ALA A 270 22.77 7.87 -2.56
N GLY A 271 22.73 8.25 -3.84
CA GLY A 271 23.11 7.38 -4.97
C GLY A 271 21.99 7.17 -6.01
N GLY A 272 20.78 7.62 -5.70
CA GLY A 272 19.71 7.89 -6.67
C GLY A 272 18.92 6.68 -7.20
N LYS A 273 19.39 5.44 -6.99
CA LYS A 273 18.64 4.23 -7.37
C LYS A 273 17.92 3.63 -6.16
N PRO A 274 16.65 3.21 -6.29
CA PRO A 274 15.96 2.47 -5.24
C PRO A 274 16.69 1.18 -4.88
N LEU A 275 16.79 0.86 -3.58
CA LEU A 275 17.39 -0.38 -3.09
C LEU A 275 16.31 -1.40 -2.72
N LEU A 276 16.45 -2.62 -3.24
CA LEU A 276 15.66 -3.77 -2.82
C LEU A 276 16.02 -4.10 -1.37
N TYR A 277 15.01 -4.21 -0.50
CA TYR A 277 15.25 -4.60 0.90
C TYR A 277 14.43 -5.79 1.37
N SER A 278 13.44 -6.25 0.60
CA SER A 278 12.71 -7.47 0.92
C SER A 278 11.97 -8.04 -0.27
N THR A 279 11.86 -9.37 -0.26
CA THR A 279 11.02 -10.18 -1.14
C THR A 279 10.10 -11.10 -0.31
N GLY A 280 9.82 -10.72 0.94
CA GLY A 280 9.03 -11.51 1.87
C GLY A 280 9.69 -12.85 2.19
N GLY A 281 10.99 -12.83 2.47
CA GLY A 281 11.78 -14.06 2.62
C GLY A 281 11.83 -14.94 1.36
N GLY A 282 11.53 -14.38 0.19
CA GLY A 282 11.41 -15.11 -1.08
C GLY A 282 9.98 -15.52 -1.45
N ILE A 283 9.01 -15.45 -0.52
CA ILE A 283 7.61 -15.84 -0.74
C ILE A 283 6.93 -14.96 -1.80
N MET A 284 7.35 -13.69 -1.91
CA MET A 284 6.82 -12.78 -2.92
C MET A 284 7.36 -13.04 -4.33
N ARG A 285 8.29 -13.98 -4.51
CA ARG A 285 8.86 -14.33 -5.81
C ARG A 285 8.16 -15.52 -6.42
N ILE A 286 8.13 -15.54 -7.76
CA ILE A 286 7.64 -16.68 -8.53
C ILE A 286 8.79 -17.39 -9.22
N ALA A 287 8.57 -18.66 -9.58
CA ALA A 287 9.48 -19.36 -10.48
C ALA A 287 9.38 -18.78 -11.89
N GLY A 288 10.53 -18.36 -12.45
CA GLY A 288 10.63 -17.81 -13.79
C GLY A 288 10.14 -16.37 -13.93
N ASN A 289 9.84 -15.99 -15.18
CA ASN A 289 9.35 -14.66 -15.54
C ASN A 289 8.03 -14.82 -16.31
N GLY A 290 6.93 -14.35 -15.73
CA GLY A 290 5.61 -14.56 -16.33
C GLY A 290 4.49 -13.75 -15.72
N LEU A 291 4.73 -13.08 -14.59
CA LEU A 291 3.72 -12.27 -13.93
C LEU A 291 3.29 -11.12 -14.84
N LYS A 292 1.97 -10.88 -14.89
CA LYS A 292 1.36 -9.75 -15.60
C LYS A 292 0.71 -8.78 -14.63
N SER A 293 0.08 -9.31 -13.59
CA SER A 293 -0.63 -8.54 -12.57
C SER A 293 -0.75 -9.34 -11.29
N VAL A 294 -0.97 -8.61 -10.20
CA VAL A 294 -1.25 -9.15 -8.88
C VAL A 294 -2.55 -8.52 -8.39
N MET A 295 -3.58 -9.33 -8.16
CA MET A 295 -4.85 -8.86 -7.60
C MET A 295 -4.89 -9.13 -6.11
N PHE A 296 -5.20 -8.11 -5.30
CA PHE A 296 -5.49 -8.33 -3.89
C PHE A 296 -6.90 -8.89 -3.74
N ARG A 297 -7.04 -10.03 -3.05
CA ARG A 297 -8.29 -10.80 -2.99
C ARG A 297 -8.73 -11.08 -1.57
N ALA A 298 -10.03 -11.31 -1.42
CA ALA A 298 -10.65 -11.79 -0.19
C ALA A 298 -11.68 -12.86 -0.55
N ASP A 299 -11.29 -14.13 -0.46
CA ASP A 299 -12.11 -15.24 -0.95
C ASP A 299 -12.71 -16.01 0.22
N PRO A 300 -14.04 -16.27 0.24
CA PRO A 300 -14.64 -17.17 1.22
C PRO A 300 -14.11 -18.59 1.00
N GLN A 301 -13.74 -19.25 2.08
CA GLN A 301 -13.33 -20.64 2.09
C GLN A 301 -14.48 -21.49 2.58
N THR A 302 -14.88 -22.47 1.76
CA THR A 302 -15.96 -23.41 2.06
C THR A 302 -15.41 -24.80 2.28
N ASN A 303 -16.03 -25.56 3.17
CA ASN A 303 -15.77 -26.99 3.26
C ASN A 303 -16.32 -27.66 1.99
N LYS A 304 -15.48 -28.47 1.33
CA LYS A 304 -15.82 -29.12 0.04
C LYS A 304 -16.97 -30.12 0.15
N GLU A 305 -17.22 -30.69 1.33
CA GLU A 305 -18.22 -31.74 1.52
C GLU A 305 -19.64 -31.19 1.69
N ASN A 306 -19.77 -30.02 2.32
CA ASN A 306 -21.07 -29.45 2.69
C ASN A 306 -21.25 -27.99 2.26
N GLU A 307 -20.26 -27.43 1.55
CA GLU A 307 -20.23 -26.05 1.05
C GLU A 307 -20.37 -24.97 2.14
N ILE A 308 -20.17 -25.32 3.42
CA ILE A 308 -20.30 -24.38 4.53
C ILE A 308 -19.06 -23.47 4.57
N PRO A 309 -19.22 -22.13 4.50
CA PRO A 309 -18.11 -21.19 4.68
C PRO A 309 -17.55 -21.28 6.11
N TYR A 310 -16.24 -21.45 6.23
CA TYR A 310 -15.57 -21.51 7.54
C TYR A 310 -14.56 -20.38 7.78
N ALA A 311 -14.09 -19.72 6.72
CA ALA A 311 -13.13 -18.61 6.83
C ALA A 311 -13.20 -17.70 5.61
N TYR A 312 -12.52 -16.55 5.70
CA TYR A 312 -12.06 -15.79 4.54
C TYR A 312 -10.55 -15.93 4.42
N GLU A 313 -10.06 -15.89 3.20
CA GLU A 313 -8.63 -15.87 2.90
C GLU A 313 -8.26 -14.57 2.18
N LEU A 314 -7.36 -13.81 2.78
CA LEU A 314 -6.73 -12.66 2.16
C LEU A 314 -5.43 -13.08 1.49
N GLY A 315 -5.15 -12.44 0.36
CA GLY A 315 -3.89 -12.67 -0.31
C GLY A 315 -3.82 -12.03 -1.69
N PHE A 316 -2.86 -12.52 -2.46
CA PHE A 316 -2.64 -12.11 -3.82
C PHE A 316 -3.01 -13.24 -4.77
N LYS A 317 -3.78 -12.95 -5.82
CA LYS A 317 -3.91 -13.81 -7.00
C LYS A 317 -2.86 -13.36 -8.02
N LEU A 318 -2.05 -14.30 -8.48
CA LEU A 318 -0.96 -14.04 -9.42
C LEU A 318 -1.42 -14.36 -10.84
N GLU A 319 -1.38 -13.39 -11.75
CA GLU A 319 -1.89 -13.55 -13.11
C GLU A 319 -0.76 -13.64 -14.15
N PRO A 320 -0.91 -14.47 -15.21
CA PRO A 320 -2.09 -15.28 -15.53
C PRO A 320 -2.03 -16.67 -14.87
N ASN A 321 -2.89 -16.92 -13.88
CA ASN A 321 -3.06 -18.22 -13.21
C ASN A 321 -1.77 -18.84 -12.66
N LEU A 322 -0.88 -18.02 -12.09
CA LEU A 322 0.38 -18.45 -11.47
C LEU A 322 0.21 -18.89 -10.00
N GLY A 323 -1.04 -19.16 -9.60
CA GLY A 323 -1.41 -19.48 -8.22
C GLY A 323 -1.72 -18.23 -7.39
N SER A 324 -1.63 -18.40 -6.08
CA SER A 324 -1.95 -17.37 -5.10
C SER A 324 -0.97 -17.36 -3.95
N LEU A 325 -0.70 -16.18 -3.40
CA LEU A 325 -0.01 -15.99 -2.13
C LEU A 325 -1.05 -15.73 -1.05
N ILE A 326 -0.93 -16.39 0.09
CA ILE A 326 -1.84 -16.19 1.22
C ILE A 326 -1.16 -15.25 2.20
N THR A 327 -1.80 -14.13 2.52
CA THR A 327 -1.29 -13.20 3.54
C THR A 327 -1.86 -13.52 4.91
N GLY A 328 -3.14 -13.92 4.99
CA GLY A 328 -3.73 -14.36 6.25
C GLY A 328 -5.23 -14.64 6.17
N ARG A 329 -5.82 -15.01 7.30
CA ARG A 329 -7.24 -15.33 7.42
C ARG A 329 -7.87 -14.46 8.50
N PRO A 330 -8.68 -13.44 8.14
CA PRO A 330 -9.36 -12.61 9.13
C PRO A 330 -10.38 -13.43 9.92
N LYS A 331 -10.73 -12.95 11.12
CA LYS A 331 -11.72 -13.61 12.00
C LYS A 331 -13.15 -13.48 11.50
N TYR A 332 -13.39 -12.58 10.55
CA TYR A 332 -14.70 -12.20 10.04
C TYR A 332 -14.62 -11.95 8.53
N ASN A 333 -15.70 -11.44 7.94
CA ASN A 333 -15.75 -11.12 6.53
C ASN A 333 -14.59 -10.21 6.10
N GLY A 334 -13.73 -10.72 5.21
CA GLY A 334 -12.54 -10.04 4.70
C GLY A 334 -12.77 -9.15 3.47
N THR A 335 -14.01 -8.96 3.03
CA THR A 335 -14.29 -8.19 1.80
C THR A 335 -13.99 -6.70 1.96
N VAL A 336 -14.00 -6.18 3.19
CA VAL A 336 -13.56 -4.81 3.51
C VAL A 336 -12.14 -4.86 4.07
N SER A 337 -11.21 -5.18 3.17
CA SER A 337 -9.78 -5.25 3.47
C SER A 337 -8.97 -4.46 2.45
N PHE A 338 -7.74 -4.12 2.83
CA PHE A 338 -6.75 -3.54 1.94
C PHE A 338 -5.35 -3.94 2.40
N ILE A 339 -4.37 -3.83 1.50
CA ILE A 339 -2.95 -3.96 1.83
C ILE A 339 -2.22 -2.66 1.49
N ARG A 340 -1.36 -2.18 2.38
CA ARG A 340 -0.67 -0.89 2.25
C ARG A 340 0.81 -1.00 2.54
N ILE A 341 1.63 -0.31 1.74
CA ILE A 341 3.04 -0.04 2.07
C ILE A 341 3.12 1.17 3.00
N GLU A 342 3.46 0.92 4.26
CA GLU A 342 3.49 1.93 5.32
C GLU A 342 4.73 2.84 5.23
N GLU A 343 4.68 3.96 5.95
CA GLU A 343 5.75 4.98 5.97
C GLU A 343 7.07 4.42 6.54
N ASP A 344 7.02 3.36 7.35
CA ASP A 344 8.18 2.67 7.92
C ASP A 344 8.74 1.55 7.03
N GLY A 345 8.15 1.33 5.85
CA GLY A 345 8.54 0.29 4.90
C GLY A 345 7.98 -1.10 5.22
N ASN A 346 7.03 -1.23 6.14
CA ASN A 346 6.30 -2.49 6.31
C ASN A 346 5.15 -2.59 5.30
N LEU A 347 4.81 -3.81 4.89
CA LEU A 347 3.62 -4.08 4.09
C LEU A 347 2.59 -4.77 4.97
N ILE A 348 1.44 -4.12 5.18
CA ILE A 348 0.44 -4.53 6.16
C ILE A 348 -0.92 -4.71 5.50
N ALA A 349 -1.59 -5.84 5.79
CA ALA A 349 -2.97 -6.08 5.39
C ALA A 349 -3.93 -5.79 6.57
N TYR A 350 -4.93 -4.98 6.30
CA TYR A 350 -5.94 -4.54 7.26
C TYR A 350 -7.31 -5.10 6.89
N THR A 351 -8.12 -5.41 7.90
CA THR A 351 -9.56 -5.71 7.73
C THR A 351 -10.38 -4.83 8.65
N PHE A 352 -11.50 -4.32 8.13
CA PHE A 352 -12.46 -3.52 8.87
C PHE A 352 -13.72 -4.33 9.22
N TYR A 353 -14.01 -4.47 10.52
CA TYR A 353 -15.22 -5.10 11.02
C TYR A 353 -16.31 -4.07 11.30
N SER A 354 -17.17 -3.81 10.31
CA SER A 354 -18.24 -2.82 10.45
C SER A 354 -19.29 -3.06 11.55
N PRO A 355 -19.54 -4.29 12.04
CA PRO A 355 -20.52 -4.51 13.12
C PRO A 355 -20.14 -3.94 14.48
N VAL A 356 -18.85 -3.66 14.76
CA VAL A 356 -18.42 -3.07 16.05
C VAL A 356 -18.23 -1.56 15.94
N ASP A 357 -18.52 -0.87 17.03
CA ASP A 357 -18.36 0.57 17.18
C ASP A 357 -17.01 0.98 17.80
N TYR A 358 -16.22 0.03 18.31
CA TYR A 358 -14.87 0.26 18.83
C TYR A 358 -13.92 -0.87 18.41
N GLN A 359 -12.63 -0.55 18.21
CA GLN A 359 -11.60 -1.51 17.78
C GLN A 359 -11.98 -2.32 16.52
N ALA A 360 -12.55 -1.64 15.52
CA ALA A 360 -13.03 -2.27 14.29
C ALA A 360 -11.90 -2.73 13.33
N TRP A 361 -10.63 -2.49 13.66
CA TRP A 361 -9.50 -2.80 12.77
C TRP A 361 -8.70 -3.99 13.27
N GLU A 362 -8.43 -4.92 12.36
CA GLU A 362 -7.48 -6.02 12.56
C GLU A 362 -6.30 -5.89 11.59
N HIS A 363 -5.08 -6.06 12.09
CA HIS A 363 -3.91 -6.31 11.26
C HIS A 363 -3.88 -7.82 10.99
N VAL A 364 -4.23 -8.23 9.78
CA VAL A 364 -4.29 -9.66 9.42
C VAL A 364 -2.93 -10.20 9.02
N PHE A 365 -2.06 -9.33 8.52
CA PHE A 365 -0.74 -9.68 8.03
C PHE A 365 0.20 -8.49 8.10
N VAL A 366 1.46 -8.72 8.45
CA VAL A 366 2.52 -7.72 8.54
C VAL A 366 3.82 -8.37 8.08
N VAL A 367 4.42 -7.97 6.95
CA VAL A 367 5.61 -8.65 6.40
C VAL A 367 6.72 -8.82 7.43
N PHE A 368 7.10 -7.74 8.10
CA PHE A 368 8.10 -7.75 9.17
C PHE A 368 7.40 -7.82 10.54
N SER A 369 7.16 -9.04 11.01
CA SER A 369 6.51 -9.31 12.30
C SER A 369 7.04 -10.61 12.90
N GLY A 370 7.06 -10.70 14.23
CA GLY A 370 7.52 -11.90 14.95
C GLY A 370 6.48 -13.02 15.03
N ASP A 371 5.24 -12.78 14.59
CA ASP A 371 4.08 -13.64 14.78
C ASP A 371 3.30 -13.94 13.49
N ILE A 372 2.80 -12.91 12.80
CA ILE A 372 1.88 -13.00 11.65
C ILE A 372 2.55 -12.61 10.32
N GLY A 373 3.88 -12.61 10.30
CA GLY A 373 4.70 -12.14 9.17
C GLY A 373 5.47 -13.23 8.45
N TRP A 374 6.20 -12.82 7.41
CA TRP A 374 7.12 -13.69 6.68
C TRP A 374 8.58 -13.48 7.10
N GLU A 375 8.87 -12.34 7.71
CA GLU A 375 10.20 -11.95 8.15
C GLU A 375 10.12 -11.35 9.56
N ASN A 376 11.19 -11.49 10.33
CA ASN A 376 11.29 -10.84 11.65
C ASN A 376 11.35 -9.31 11.52
N HIS A 377 11.10 -8.58 12.62
CA HIS A 377 11.18 -7.13 12.64
C HIS A 377 12.60 -6.61 12.38
N CYS A 378 13.64 -7.35 12.78
CA CYS A 378 15.03 -6.94 12.63
C CYS A 378 15.49 -6.83 11.17
N ARG A 379 14.83 -7.52 10.23
CA ARG A 379 15.09 -7.40 8.79
C ARG A 379 14.50 -6.15 8.15
N ARG A 380 13.68 -5.38 8.87
CA ARG A 380 13.14 -4.13 8.35
C ARG A 380 14.22 -3.05 8.35
N PRO A 381 14.40 -2.30 7.24
CA PRO A 381 15.54 -1.39 7.07
C PRO A 381 15.72 -0.33 8.17
N SER A 382 14.62 0.12 8.78
CA SER A 382 14.65 1.18 9.79
C SER A 382 13.95 0.78 11.10
N LYS A 383 13.89 -0.52 11.44
CA LYS A 383 13.41 -0.99 12.75
C LYS A 383 14.16 -0.34 13.92
N CYS A 384 15.49 -0.20 13.82
CA CYS A 384 16.31 0.41 14.88
C CYS A 384 16.96 1.72 14.44
N GLY A 385 16.22 2.53 13.68
CA GLY A 385 16.72 3.81 13.16
C GLY A 385 17.67 3.61 11.98
N ALA A 386 18.67 4.47 11.87
CA ALA A 386 19.56 4.48 10.71
C ALA A 386 20.75 3.49 10.83
N MET A 387 21.06 2.99 12.04
CA MET A 387 22.19 2.08 12.28
C MET A 387 22.12 1.22 13.57
N GLY A 388 20.98 1.16 14.26
CA GLY A 388 20.88 0.40 15.51
C GLY A 388 21.01 -1.12 15.32
N ILE A 389 21.59 -1.81 16.30
CA ILE A 389 21.61 -3.27 16.35
C ILE A 389 20.26 -3.79 16.83
N CYS A 390 19.68 -4.70 16.06
CA CYS A 390 18.46 -5.41 16.41
C CYS A 390 18.78 -6.87 16.75
N ALA A 391 18.37 -7.30 17.93
CA ALA A 391 18.48 -8.68 18.39
C ALA A 391 17.17 -9.07 19.09
N GLN A 392 16.70 -10.30 18.86
CA GLN A 392 15.47 -10.80 19.47
C GLN A 392 14.28 -9.85 19.28
N GLU A 393 14.09 -9.34 18.05
CA GLU A 393 12.99 -8.42 17.69
C GLU A 393 13.08 -7.02 18.33
N MET A 394 14.15 -6.73 19.08
CA MET A 394 14.32 -5.49 19.86
C MET A 394 15.59 -4.75 19.45
N CYS A 395 15.57 -3.42 19.60
CA CYS A 395 16.74 -2.58 19.40
C CYS A 395 17.58 -2.56 20.68
N VAL A 396 18.79 -3.12 20.61
CA VAL A 396 19.58 -3.44 21.81
C VAL A 396 20.82 -2.57 21.98
N ALA A 397 21.36 -2.01 20.90
CA ALA A 397 22.56 -1.18 20.97
C ALA A 397 22.66 -0.19 19.81
N CYS A 398 23.43 0.88 20.03
CA CYS A 398 23.90 1.78 18.99
C CYS A 398 25.43 1.67 18.85
N PRO A 399 25.97 1.31 17.66
CA PRO A 399 27.40 1.29 17.43
C PRO A 399 28.00 2.71 17.32
N GLU A 400 28.96 3.03 18.18
CA GLU A 400 29.64 4.33 18.24
C GLU A 400 31.15 4.20 17.94
N PRO A 401 31.78 5.18 17.29
CA PRO A 401 33.23 5.20 17.13
C PRO A 401 33.95 5.19 18.49
N PRO A 402 35.08 4.46 18.65
CA PRO A 402 35.79 3.66 17.66
C PRO A 402 35.37 2.16 17.64
N GLY A 403 34.16 1.81 18.04
CA GLY A 403 33.63 0.44 18.09
C GLY A 403 32.90 0.09 19.39
N GLN A 404 32.50 1.09 20.17
CA GLN A 404 31.79 0.91 21.42
C GLN A 404 30.30 0.69 21.13
N LEU A 405 29.62 -0.04 22.01
CA LEU A 405 28.18 -0.25 21.92
C LEU A 405 27.50 0.55 23.02
N ALA A 406 26.86 1.66 22.64
CA ALA A 406 26.02 2.43 23.54
C ALA A 406 24.61 1.82 23.60
N GLY A 407 23.82 2.25 24.59
CA GLY A 407 22.39 1.95 24.62
C GLY A 407 21.68 2.50 23.39
N TRP A 408 20.69 1.76 22.87
CA TRP A 408 19.95 2.23 21.71
C TRP A 408 19.06 3.44 22.04
N SER A 409 18.95 4.38 21.10
CA SER A 409 18.01 5.49 21.10
C SER A 409 17.54 5.77 19.67
N GLU A 410 16.45 6.52 19.52
CA GLU A 410 15.95 6.95 18.19
C GLU A 410 16.97 7.81 17.42
N GLN A 411 17.92 8.41 18.12
CA GLN A 411 19.00 9.22 17.55
C GLN A 411 20.15 8.35 17.01
N CYS A 412 20.09 7.03 17.16
CA CYS A 412 21.13 6.14 16.66
C CYS A 412 21.28 6.23 15.14
N ALA A 413 22.41 6.78 14.71
CA ALA A 413 22.71 7.03 13.32
C ALA A 413 24.20 6.84 13.01
N PRO A 414 24.56 6.57 11.75
CA PRO A 414 25.95 6.61 11.32
C PRO A 414 26.58 7.97 11.64
N PRO A 415 27.86 8.04 12.01
CA PRO A 415 28.53 9.30 12.32
C PRO A 415 28.38 10.34 11.20
N ALA A 416 28.06 11.59 11.60
CA ALA A 416 27.64 12.68 10.70
C ALA A 416 28.63 13.01 9.56
N ALA A 417 29.88 12.57 9.66
CA ALA A 417 30.92 12.85 8.69
C ALA A 417 30.80 12.02 7.39
N ALA A 418 29.91 11.03 7.32
CA ALA A 418 29.55 10.37 6.05
C ALA A 418 28.53 11.17 5.20
N GLN A 419 28.04 12.31 5.70
CA GLN A 419 27.17 13.25 4.97
C GLN A 419 27.80 14.64 4.76
N SER A 420 29.06 14.82 5.17
CA SER A 420 29.73 16.13 5.18
C SER A 420 30.57 16.34 3.91
N MET A 421 30.14 17.32 3.09
CA MET A 421 30.83 18.30 2.21
C MET A 421 32.26 18.10 1.64
N SER A 422 33.02 17.07 2.02
CA SER A 422 34.43 16.86 1.66
C SER A 422 34.63 16.10 0.35
N CYS A 423 33.59 15.42 -0.15
CA CYS A 423 33.74 14.64 -1.37
C CYS A 423 33.52 15.52 -2.62
N LYS A 424 34.45 16.44 -2.86
CA LYS A 424 34.62 17.09 -4.16
C LYS A 424 35.58 16.23 -4.98
N LYS A 425 35.15 15.81 -6.17
CA LYS A 425 36.05 15.20 -7.16
C LYS A 425 37.31 16.07 -7.29
N GLY A 426 38.47 15.53 -6.92
CA GLY A 426 39.76 16.17 -7.16
C GLY A 426 40.29 17.14 -6.08
N MET A 427 39.77 17.14 -4.85
CA MET A 427 40.45 17.78 -3.71
C MET A 427 41.01 16.75 -2.73
N ALA A 428 42.23 17.00 -2.25
CA ALA A 428 42.94 16.17 -1.29
C ALA A 428 42.12 15.98 0.01
N ALA A 429 42.21 14.78 0.57
CA ALA A 429 41.50 14.32 1.76
C ALA A 429 41.62 15.31 2.93
N ALA A 430 40.56 16.04 3.22
CA ALA A 430 40.37 16.67 4.52
C ALA A 430 39.91 15.58 5.49
N ALA A 431 40.87 15.05 6.26
CA ALA A 431 40.83 13.87 7.14
C ALA A 431 40.77 12.50 6.43
N ALA A 432 41.73 11.62 6.76
CA ALA A 432 41.67 10.22 6.36
C ALA A 432 40.47 9.55 7.04
N ALA A 433 39.65 8.86 6.26
CA ALA A 433 38.53 8.11 6.82
C ALA A 433 39.03 6.99 7.71
N GLU A 434 38.37 6.81 8.86
CA GLU A 434 38.58 5.68 9.75
C GLU A 434 37.35 4.78 9.74
N TYR A 435 37.54 3.55 10.24
CA TYR A 435 36.49 2.53 10.27
C TYR A 435 36.47 1.82 11.61
N TYR A 436 35.29 1.61 12.17
CA TYR A 436 35.09 0.74 13.31
C TYR A 436 34.27 -0.50 12.94
N LYS A 437 34.61 -1.63 13.57
CA LYS A 437 34.04 -2.95 13.28
C LYS A 437 32.84 -3.23 14.19
N VAL A 438 31.74 -3.68 13.60
CA VAL A 438 30.59 -4.26 14.29
C VAL A 438 30.51 -5.74 13.92
N VAL A 439 30.50 -6.60 14.92
CA VAL A 439 30.70 -8.06 14.76
C VAL A 439 29.38 -8.82 14.82
N GLY A 440 29.23 -9.81 13.95
CA GLY A 440 28.08 -10.73 13.91
C GLY A 440 26.79 -9.99 13.56
N VAL A 441 26.81 -9.22 12.47
CA VAL A 441 25.67 -8.44 12.01
C VAL A 441 25.43 -8.58 10.51
N GLU A 442 24.17 -8.52 10.11
CA GLU A 442 23.71 -8.41 8.72
C GLU A 442 22.77 -7.21 8.56
N SER A 443 22.54 -6.82 7.31
CA SER A 443 21.56 -5.83 6.90
C SER A 443 20.86 -6.28 5.62
N PHE A 444 19.78 -5.59 5.24
CA PHE A 444 19.19 -5.76 3.92
C PHE A 444 20.21 -5.52 2.79
N VAL A 445 21.26 -4.73 3.05
CA VAL A 445 22.34 -4.42 2.09
C VAL A 445 23.07 -5.66 1.63
N ASN A 446 23.51 -6.55 2.51
CA ASN A 446 24.21 -7.78 2.11
C ASN A 446 23.24 -8.92 1.79
N ARG A 447 21.99 -8.85 2.25
CA ARG A 447 20.94 -9.83 1.92
C ARG A 447 20.43 -9.71 0.47
N TYR A 448 20.31 -8.49 -0.04
CA TYR A 448 19.72 -8.21 -1.36
C TYR A 448 20.63 -7.42 -2.30
N GLY A 449 21.69 -6.80 -1.78
CA GLY A 449 22.66 -6.07 -2.58
C GLY A 449 23.62 -7.00 -3.33
N LYS A 450 24.28 -6.44 -4.35
CA LYS A 450 25.29 -7.15 -5.13
C LYS A 450 26.63 -7.12 -4.41
N SER A 451 27.20 -8.30 -4.17
CA SER A 451 28.54 -8.43 -3.60
C SER A 451 29.62 -8.24 -4.66
N VAL A 452 30.75 -7.70 -4.23
CA VAL A 452 32.05 -7.91 -4.85
C VAL A 452 32.69 -9.11 -4.17
N GLU A 453 33.06 -10.13 -4.94
CA GLU A 453 33.64 -11.37 -4.42
C GLU A 453 35.17 -11.38 -4.56
N GLY A 454 35.85 -12.13 -3.70
CA GLY A 454 37.29 -12.38 -3.79
C GLY A 454 38.18 -11.20 -3.34
N VAL A 455 37.60 -10.11 -2.85
CA VAL A 455 38.34 -8.94 -2.36
C VAL A 455 38.59 -9.05 -0.86
N ASP A 456 39.70 -8.50 -0.37
CA ASP A 456 39.92 -8.36 1.07
C ASP A 456 39.20 -7.12 1.64
N VAL A 457 39.13 -7.03 2.97
CA VAL A 457 38.43 -5.94 3.66
C VAL A 457 39.10 -4.57 3.47
N GLY A 458 40.41 -4.52 3.26
CA GLY A 458 41.14 -3.29 2.95
C GLY A 458 40.76 -2.75 1.57
N GLU A 459 40.75 -3.63 0.56
CA GLU A 459 40.29 -3.29 -0.79
C GLU A 459 38.81 -2.86 -0.79
N CYS A 460 37.96 -3.58 -0.04
CA CYS A 460 36.54 -3.25 0.10
C CYS A 460 36.33 -1.85 0.70
N ARG A 461 37.06 -1.50 1.77
CA ARG A 461 37.03 -0.15 2.35
C ARG A 461 37.57 0.90 1.39
N GLY A 462 38.66 0.61 0.67
CA GLY A 462 39.21 1.51 -0.36
C GLY A 462 38.19 1.83 -1.46
N ARG A 463 37.34 0.87 -1.85
CA ARG A 463 36.23 1.14 -2.80
C ARG A 463 35.18 2.07 -2.20
N CYS A 464 34.86 1.92 -0.91
CA CYS A 464 33.97 2.84 -0.20
C CYS A 464 34.57 4.24 -0.06
N ASP A 465 35.89 4.36 0.07
CA ASP A 465 36.58 5.64 0.16
C ASP A 465 36.51 6.48 -1.12
N LEU A 466 36.37 5.83 -2.27
CA LEU A 466 36.19 6.48 -3.56
C LEU A 466 34.76 6.99 -3.79
N GLU A 467 33.79 6.54 -2.99
CA GLU A 467 32.37 6.82 -3.16
C GLU A 467 31.86 7.78 -2.08
N CYS A 468 31.58 9.02 -2.47
CA CYS A 468 31.20 10.12 -1.58
C CYS A 468 30.06 9.84 -0.60
N GLY A 469 29.10 9.00 -1.01
CA GLY A 469 27.93 8.65 -0.18
C GLY A 469 28.07 7.34 0.56
N CYS A 470 29.22 6.66 0.48
CA CYS A 470 29.42 5.39 1.14
C CYS A 470 29.64 5.59 2.65
N LEU A 471 28.71 5.07 3.45
CA LEU A 471 28.71 5.18 4.91
C LEU A 471 29.53 4.06 5.57
N GLY A 472 29.90 3.03 4.81
CA GLY A 472 30.58 1.84 5.31
C GLY A 472 30.44 0.66 4.37
N VAL A 473 30.90 -0.50 4.83
CA VAL A 473 30.80 -1.76 4.08
C VAL A 473 30.28 -2.88 4.98
N LEU A 474 29.47 -3.76 4.40
CA LEU A 474 29.18 -5.07 4.99
C LEU A 474 30.15 -6.07 4.36
N TYR A 475 30.71 -6.97 5.16
CA TYR A 475 31.74 -7.90 4.72
C TYR A 475 31.57 -9.26 5.38
N TRP A 476 31.67 -10.32 4.58
CA TRP A 476 31.73 -11.70 5.08
C TRP A 476 33.17 -12.18 5.00
N GLU A 477 33.80 -12.37 6.17
CA GLU A 477 35.25 -12.57 6.26
C GLU A 477 35.70 -13.92 5.68
N LYS A 478 34.91 -14.98 5.85
CA LYS A 478 35.24 -16.32 5.33
C LYS A 478 35.08 -16.40 3.81
N GLU A 479 33.99 -15.86 3.28
CA GLU A 479 33.63 -15.91 1.87
C GLU A 479 34.30 -14.82 1.04
N ARG A 480 34.92 -13.83 1.68
CA ARG A 480 35.52 -12.65 1.04
C ARG A 480 34.53 -11.92 0.14
N LYS A 481 33.32 -11.68 0.68
CA LYS A 481 32.25 -10.94 0.00
C LYS A 481 32.08 -9.55 0.60
N CYS A 482 32.02 -8.55 -0.26
CA CYS A 482 31.99 -7.13 0.09
C CYS A 482 30.75 -6.45 -0.48
N TRP A 483 30.04 -5.68 0.34
CA TRP A 483 28.93 -4.83 -0.10
C TRP A 483 29.16 -3.39 0.34
N LEU A 484 29.13 -2.46 -0.61
CA LEU A 484 29.15 -1.03 -0.31
C LEU A 484 27.79 -0.58 0.22
N ALA A 485 27.79 0.24 1.27
CA ALA A 485 26.57 0.68 1.93
C ALA A 485 26.44 2.20 1.89
N TRP A 486 25.53 2.70 1.05
CA TRP A 486 25.09 4.10 1.06
C TRP A 486 24.02 4.38 2.14
N VAL A 487 23.47 3.31 2.70
CA VAL A 487 22.58 3.28 3.87
C VAL A 487 22.99 2.03 4.65
N ILE A 488 23.17 2.15 5.97
CA ILE A 488 23.44 0.98 6.82
C ILE A 488 22.11 0.33 7.23
N GLY A 489 21.20 1.14 7.78
CA GLY A 489 19.92 0.68 8.31
C GLY A 489 20.09 -0.17 9.57
N THR A 490 19.02 -0.84 9.98
CA THR A 490 19.05 -1.82 11.06
C THR A 490 20.12 -2.89 10.81
N LEU A 491 20.94 -3.16 11.83
CA LEU A 491 21.88 -4.26 11.85
C LEU A 491 21.27 -5.45 12.60
N GLU A 492 20.81 -6.47 11.88
CA GLU A 492 20.30 -7.73 12.46
C GLU A 492 21.47 -8.50 13.08
N LYS A 493 21.40 -8.79 14.38
CA LYS A 493 22.39 -9.63 15.06
C LYS A 493 22.27 -11.06 14.52
N VAL A 494 23.39 -11.61 14.04
CA VAL A 494 23.49 -12.99 13.56
C VAL A 494 24.52 -13.79 14.36
N GLY A 495 24.43 -15.11 14.30
CA GLY A 495 25.32 -16.01 15.03
C GLY A 495 26.72 -16.17 14.41
N ASP A 496 26.90 -15.89 13.11
CA ASP A 496 28.22 -15.96 12.48
C ASP A 496 29.00 -14.65 12.71
N GLU A 497 30.00 -14.71 13.58
CA GLU A 497 30.86 -13.57 13.93
C GLU A 497 31.74 -13.08 12.76
N SER A 498 31.90 -13.90 11.71
CA SER A 498 32.62 -13.49 10.49
C SER A 498 31.79 -12.57 9.58
N HIS A 499 30.50 -12.39 9.86
CA HIS A 499 29.66 -11.38 9.20
C HIS A 499 29.78 -10.06 9.95
N VAL A 500 30.38 -9.05 9.30
CA VAL A 500 30.82 -7.84 9.98
C VAL A 500 30.40 -6.60 9.19
N ALA A 501 30.12 -5.51 9.90
CA ALA A 501 29.96 -4.19 9.32
C ALA A 501 31.17 -3.33 9.69
N TRP A 502 31.75 -2.64 8.71
CA TRP A 502 32.78 -1.63 8.93
C TRP A 502 32.17 -0.26 8.63
N ILE A 503 31.93 0.51 9.68
CA ILE A 503 31.26 1.81 9.59
C ILE A 503 32.30 2.91 9.46
N LYS A 504 32.12 3.78 8.46
CA LYS A 504 33.02 4.89 8.15
C LYS A 504 32.77 6.05 9.10
N TYR A 505 33.84 6.63 9.62
CA TYR A 505 33.80 7.85 10.43
C TYR A 505 35.07 8.69 10.21
N TYR A 506 35.08 9.89 10.77
CA TYR A 506 36.21 10.81 10.72
C TYR A 506 36.44 11.35 12.14
N LYS A 507 37.70 11.55 12.52
CA LYS A 507 38.09 12.08 13.83
C LYS A 507 37.95 13.58 13.92
#